data_AF-E7EPU7-F1
#
_entry.id   AF-E7EPU7-F1
#
_cell.length_a   1.000
_cell.length_b   1.000
_cell.length_c   1.000
_cell.angle_alpha   90.00
_cell.angle_beta   90.00
_cell.angle_gamma   90.00
#
_symmetry.space_group_name_H-M   'P 1'
#
loop_
_entity.id
_entity.type
_entity.pdbx_description
1 polymer ?
#
loop_
_entity_poly.entity_id
_entity_poly.type
_entity_poly.pdbx_seq_one_letter_code
_entity_poly.pdbx_strand_id
1 'polypeptide(L)'
;MQTAGALFISPALIRCCTRGLIRPVSASFLNSPVNSSKQVARREFQTSVVSRDIDTAAKFIGAGAATVGVAGSGAGIGTVFGSLIIGYARNPSLKQQLFSYAILGFALSEAMGLFCLMVAFLILFAM
;
A
#
# COMPACT_ATOMS: atom_id res chain seq x y z
N MET A 1 9.56 21.87 36.06
CA MET A 1 10.96 21.47 35.80
C MET A 1 10.95 19.94 35.80
N GLN A 2 10.94 19.28 34.63
CA GLN A 2 12.13 18.67 34.00
C GLN A 2 12.82 17.69 34.97
N THR A 3 13.02 16.40 34.71
CA THR A 3 13.20 15.66 33.45
C THR A 3 13.24 14.15 33.71
N ALA A 4 12.81 13.38 32.70
CA ALA A 4 13.42 12.16 32.15
C ALA A 4 14.01 11.06 33.08
N GLY A 5 13.51 9.83 32.89
CA GLY A 5 14.12 8.60 33.41
C GLY A 5 13.66 7.36 32.65
N ALA A 6 14.16 7.22 31.42
CA ALA A 6 14.25 6.03 30.55
C ALA A 6 13.68 4.69 31.08
N LEU A 7 12.55 4.26 30.50
CA LEU A 7 12.14 2.85 30.50
C LEU A 7 12.70 2.14 29.26
N PHE A 8 13.64 1.26 29.54
CA PHE A 8 14.22 0.19 28.72
C PHE A 8 13.32 -0.32 27.58
N ILE A 9 13.74 -0.11 26.34
CA ILE A 9 13.34 -0.95 25.21
C ILE A 9 14.62 -1.51 24.59
N SER A 10 14.82 -2.81 24.79
CA SER A 10 15.99 -3.58 24.39
C SER A 10 16.21 -3.58 22.87
N PRO A 11 17.39 -3.15 22.37
CA PRO A 11 17.72 -3.22 20.93
C PRO A 11 18.06 -4.64 20.42
N ALA A 12 17.90 -5.67 21.25
CA ALA A 12 18.25 -7.06 20.92
C ALA A 12 17.23 -7.77 20.00
N LEU A 13 15.97 -7.30 19.92
CA LEU A 13 14.93 -7.96 19.11
C LEU A 13 14.97 -7.58 17.62
N ILE A 14 15.65 -6.48 17.25
CA ILE A 14 15.71 -5.99 15.86
C ILE A 14 16.84 -6.65 15.05
N ARG A 15 17.76 -7.39 15.70
CA ARG A 15 18.97 -7.93 15.04
C ARG A 15 19.01 -9.45 14.85
N CYS A 16 17.91 -10.16 15.12
CA CYS A 16 17.87 -11.62 15.04
C CYS A 16 17.25 -12.18 13.75
N CYS A 17 16.35 -11.47 13.05
CA CYS A 17 15.70 -12.01 11.85
C CYS A 17 16.53 -11.87 10.55
N THR A 18 17.57 -11.05 10.50
CA THR A 18 18.32 -10.75 9.27
C THR A 18 19.57 -11.60 9.04
N ARG A 19 19.83 -12.62 9.87
CA ARG A 19 21.08 -13.41 9.83
C ARG A 19 20.95 -14.84 9.29
N GLY A 20 19.80 -15.21 8.72
CA GLY A 20 19.51 -16.57 8.25
C GLY A 20 19.76 -16.88 6.76
N LEU A 21 20.07 -15.90 5.91
CA LEU A 21 20.08 -16.09 4.44
C LEU A 21 21.42 -15.80 3.75
N ILE A 22 22.51 -15.63 4.50
CA ILE A 22 23.86 -15.47 3.92
C ILE A 22 24.71 -16.67 4.35
N ARG A 23 24.50 -17.81 3.68
CA ARG A 23 25.50 -18.87 3.60
C ARG A 23 25.94 -19.00 2.14
N PRO A 24 27.12 -18.49 1.76
CA PRO A 24 27.76 -18.86 0.51
C PRO A 24 28.48 -20.20 0.75
N VAL A 25 28.00 -21.28 0.14
CA VAL A 25 28.81 -22.49 0.00
C VAL A 25 29.71 -22.30 -1.22
N SER A 26 30.99 -22.10 -0.94
CA SER A 26 32.05 -21.98 -1.94
C SER A 26 32.33 -23.29 -2.66
N ALA A 27 32.58 -23.13 -3.97
CA ALA A 27 33.60 -23.80 -4.76
C ALA A 27 33.62 -25.33 -4.84
N SER A 28 33.18 -25.83 -6.01
CA SER A 28 33.86 -26.96 -6.66
C SER A 28 34.31 -26.52 -8.05
N PHE A 29 35.59 -26.77 -8.27
CA PHE A 29 36.47 -26.26 -9.31
C PHE A 29 36.24 -26.92 -10.68
N LEU A 30 36.55 -26.14 -11.73
CA LEU A 30 37.26 -26.53 -12.94
C LEU A 30 36.74 -27.75 -13.74
N ASN A 31 36.01 -27.48 -14.83
CA ASN A 31 36.25 -28.22 -16.07
C ASN A 31 35.93 -27.33 -17.29
N SER A 32 36.93 -27.09 -18.13
CA SER A 32 36.80 -26.41 -19.42
C SER A 32 36.65 -27.46 -20.54
N PRO A 33 36.61 -27.07 -21.82
CA PRO A 33 35.41 -26.86 -22.63
C PRO A 33 35.12 -28.08 -23.53
N VAL A 34 33.84 -28.46 -23.67
CA VAL A 34 33.42 -29.33 -24.78
C VAL A 34 32.22 -28.72 -25.45
N ASN A 35 32.48 -28.28 -26.67
CA ASN A 35 31.53 -28.06 -27.74
C ASN A 35 30.48 -29.18 -27.75
N SER A 36 29.29 -28.87 -27.27
CA SER A 36 28.09 -29.67 -27.47
C SER A 36 26.93 -28.70 -27.46
N SER A 37 26.70 -28.06 -28.59
CA SER A 37 25.58 -28.38 -29.47
C SER A 37 24.43 -29.14 -28.81
N LYS A 38 23.93 -28.65 -27.69
CA LYS A 38 22.58 -28.89 -27.22
C LYS A 38 21.93 -27.54 -27.26
N GLN A 39 21.50 -27.19 -28.47
CA GLN A 39 20.17 -26.69 -28.77
C GLN A 39 19.28 -26.67 -27.52
N VAL A 40 19.53 -25.75 -26.58
CA VAL A 40 18.51 -25.29 -25.66
C VAL A 40 17.57 -24.60 -26.60
N ALA A 41 16.54 -25.34 -26.97
CA ALA A 41 15.47 -24.89 -27.81
C ALA A 41 15.21 -23.44 -27.41
N ARG A 42 15.57 -22.52 -28.31
CA ARG A 42 14.79 -21.32 -28.48
C ARG A 42 13.39 -21.87 -28.75
N ARG A 43 12.65 -22.14 -27.68
CA ARG A 43 11.20 -22.04 -27.70
C ARG A 43 11.00 -20.57 -27.98
N GLU A 44 11.04 -20.29 -29.26
CA GLU A 44 10.36 -19.20 -29.89
C GLU A 44 8.90 -19.41 -29.49
N PHE A 45 8.58 -19.01 -28.26
CA PHE A 45 7.22 -18.85 -27.80
C PHE A 45 6.77 -17.60 -28.52
N GLN A 46 6.41 -17.82 -29.77
CA GLN A 46 5.80 -16.85 -30.65
C GLN A 46 4.39 -16.61 -30.13
N THR A 47 4.31 -15.95 -28.98
CA THR A 47 3.08 -15.38 -28.47
C THR A 47 3.12 -13.90 -28.71
N SER A 48 2.66 -13.49 -29.88
CA SER A 48 2.25 -12.11 -30.15
C SER A 48 1.12 -11.63 -29.23
N VAL A 49 0.64 -12.47 -28.28
CA VAL A 49 -0.43 -12.20 -27.31
C VAL A 49 0.08 -11.98 -25.87
N VAL A 50 1.32 -12.37 -25.52
CA VAL A 50 1.75 -12.45 -24.10
C VAL A 50 1.98 -11.12 -23.38
N SER A 51 2.27 -10.03 -24.07
CA SER A 51 2.38 -8.74 -23.37
C SER A 51 1.02 -8.24 -22.87
N ARG A 52 -0.08 -8.51 -23.59
CA ARG A 52 -1.40 -7.97 -23.23
C ARG A 52 -1.97 -8.57 -21.95
N ASP A 53 -1.74 -9.85 -21.70
CA ASP A 53 -2.27 -10.53 -20.51
C ASP A 53 -1.58 -10.04 -19.23
N ILE A 54 -0.27 -9.76 -19.30
CA ILE A 54 0.50 -9.22 -18.18
C ILE A 54 0.08 -7.79 -17.87
N ASP A 55 -0.09 -6.95 -18.89
CA ASP A 55 -0.59 -5.58 -18.72
C ASP A 55 -1.98 -5.57 -18.09
N THR A 56 -2.86 -6.48 -18.53
CA THR A 56 -4.23 -6.61 -17.99
C THR A 56 -4.21 -7.09 -16.54
N ALA A 57 -3.38 -8.08 -16.21
CA ALA A 57 -3.19 -8.54 -14.84
C ALA A 57 -2.61 -7.44 -13.93
N ALA A 58 -1.64 -6.68 -14.43
CA ALA A 58 -1.04 -5.55 -13.72
C ALA A 58 -2.05 -4.44 -13.45
N LYS A 59 -2.97 -4.14 -14.39
CA LYS A 59 -4.06 -3.18 -14.19
C LYS A 59 -4.99 -3.57 -13.06
N PHE A 60 -5.40 -4.85 -12.98
CA PHE A 60 -6.28 -5.29 -11.89
C PHE A 60 -5.61 -5.23 -10.52
N ILE A 61 -4.32 -5.61 -10.45
CA ILE A 61 -3.56 -5.50 -9.19
C ILE A 61 -3.33 -4.03 -8.83
N GLY A 62 -2.96 -3.18 -9.80
CA GLY A 62 -2.74 -1.75 -9.59
C GLY A 62 -4.02 -1.02 -9.18
N ALA A 63 -5.14 -1.30 -9.83
CA ALA A 63 -6.45 -0.74 -9.48
C ALA A 63 -6.87 -1.18 -8.06
N GLY A 64 -6.69 -2.46 -7.72
CA GLY A 64 -6.97 -2.97 -6.36
C GLY A 64 -6.07 -2.38 -5.29
N ALA A 65 -4.78 -2.16 -5.57
CA ALA A 65 -3.86 -1.49 -4.66
C ALA A 65 -4.22 0.00 -4.48
N ALA A 66 -4.66 0.66 -5.55
CA ALA A 66 -5.07 2.06 -5.51
C ALA A 66 -6.31 2.29 -4.65
N THR A 67 -7.26 1.35 -4.55
CA THR A 67 -8.47 1.55 -3.73
C THR A 67 -8.23 1.51 -2.22
N VAL A 68 -7.07 1.03 -1.76
CA VAL A 68 -6.73 1.01 -0.32
C VAL A 68 -6.77 2.41 0.29
N GLY A 69 -6.51 3.47 -0.48
CA GLY A 69 -6.59 4.85 0.00
C GLY A 69 -8.00 5.28 0.44
N VAL A 70 -9.08 4.60 0.01
CA VAL A 70 -10.46 4.86 0.47
C VAL A 70 -10.62 4.56 1.96
N ALA A 71 -9.82 3.64 2.51
CA ALA A 71 -9.79 3.37 3.95
C ALA A 71 -9.44 4.63 4.76
N GLY A 72 -8.58 5.50 4.22
CA GLY A 72 -8.24 6.80 4.82
C GLY A 72 -9.43 7.74 4.90
N SER A 73 -10.27 7.81 3.85
CA SER A 73 -11.51 8.57 3.87
C SER A 73 -12.50 8.02 4.90
N GLY A 74 -12.67 6.70 4.95
CA GLY A 74 -13.55 6.05 5.95
C GLY A 74 -13.12 6.34 7.39
N ALA A 75 -11.82 6.28 7.68
CA ALA A 75 -11.27 6.67 8.97
C ALA A 75 -11.51 8.17 9.25
N GLY A 76 -11.25 9.04 8.27
CA GLY A 76 -11.48 10.48 8.35
C GLY A 76 -12.93 10.83 8.73
N ILE A 77 -13.90 10.26 8.01
CA ILE A 77 -15.33 10.43 8.28
C ILE A 77 -15.69 9.97 9.70
N GLY A 78 -15.18 8.81 10.13
CA GLY A 78 -15.38 8.31 11.49
C GLY A 78 -14.86 9.27 12.56
N THR A 79 -13.70 9.88 12.34
CA THR A 79 -13.15 10.88 13.29
C THR A 79 -13.93 12.20 13.29
N VAL A 80 -14.41 12.66 12.13
CA VAL A 80 -15.21 13.88 12.01
C VAL A 80 -16.54 13.73 12.74
N PHE A 81 -17.27 12.64 12.48
CA PHE A 81 -18.54 12.38 13.16
C PHE A 81 -18.35 12.03 14.64
N GLY A 82 -17.28 11.33 15.02
CA GLY A 82 -16.94 11.08 16.42
C GLY A 82 -16.72 12.37 17.20
N SER A 83 -15.97 13.31 16.62
CA SER A 83 -15.72 14.62 17.21
C SER A 83 -16.98 15.50 17.24
N LEU A 84 -17.86 15.37 16.24
CA LEU A 84 -19.15 16.05 16.21
C LEU A 84 -20.04 15.63 17.38
N ILE A 85 -20.17 14.33 17.66
CA ILE A 85 -21.00 13.83 18.76
C ILE A 85 -20.47 14.33 20.10
N ILE A 86 -19.15 14.27 20.31
CA ILE A 86 -18.50 14.77 21.52
C ILE A 86 -18.71 16.28 21.64
N GLY A 87 -18.56 17.04 20.55
CA GLY A 87 -18.79 18.48 20.52
C GLY A 87 -20.23 18.87 20.81
N TYR A 88 -21.19 18.11 20.25
CA TYR A 88 -22.63 18.29 20.48
C TYR A 88 -23.01 18.00 21.94
N ALA A 89 -22.44 16.94 22.53
CA ALA A 89 -22.67 16.59 23.93
C ALA A 89 -22.16 17.65 24.91
N ARG A 90 -21.12 18.41 24.54
CA ARG A 90 -20.57 19.48 25.38
C ARG A 90 -21.38 20.76 25.32
N ASN A 91 -21.80 21.17 24.13
CA ASN A 91 -22.52 22.44 23.92
C ASN A 91 -23.60 22.30 22.83
N PRO A 92 -24.83 21.89 23.20
CA PRO A 92 -25.90 21.64 22.23
C PRO A 92 -26.46 22.91 21.56
N SER A 93 -26.19 24.10 22.13
CA SER A 93 -26.63 25.39 21.58
C SER A 93 -26.00 25.73 20.23
N LEU A 94 -24.78 25.24 19.96
CA LEU A 94 -24.02 25.51 18.73
C LEU A 94 -24.23 24.46 17.64
N LYS A 95 -25.28 23.63 17.75
CA LYS A 95 -25.50 22.47 16.88
C LYS A 95 -25.44 22.77 15.38
N GLN A 96 -26.03 23.88 14.95
CA GLN A 96 -26.18 24.20 13.53
C GLN A 96 -24.83 24.53 12.89
N GLN A 97 -23.99 25.25 13.62
CA GLN A 97 -22.66 25.62 13.18
C GLN A 97 -21.71 24.41 13.21
N LEU A 98 -21.76 23.61 14.29
CA LEU A 98 -20.97 22.37 14.40
C LEU A 98 -21.34 21.35 13.31
N PHE A 99 -22.64 21.21 13.01
CA PHE A 99 -23.09 20.35 11.93
C PHE A 99 -22.63 20.85 10.56
N SER A 100 -22.68 22.16 10.31
CA SER A 100 -22.17 22.74 9.06
C SER A 100 -20.67 22.46 8.87
N TYR A 101 -19.86 22.59 9.93
CA TYR A 101 -18.44 22.25 9.88
C TYR A 101 -18.20 20.74 9.73
N ALA A 102 -19.01 19.89 10.35
CA ALA A 102 -18.89 18.45 10.18
C ALA A 102 -19.26 18.00 8.76
N ILE A 103 -20.28 18.58 8.14
CA ILE A 103 -20.62 18.29 6.74
C ILE A 103 -19.54 18.80 5.79
N LEU A 104 -18.93 19.95 6.07
CA LEU A 104 -17.77 20.44 5.32
C LEU A 104 -16.59 19.47 5.45
N GLY A 105 -16.27 19.02 6.66
CA GLY A 105 -15.21 18.02 6.91
C GLY A 105 -15.51 16.66 6.25
N PHE A 106 -16.76 16.22 6.29
CA PHE A 106 -17.24 15.02 5.59
C PHE A 106 -17.04 15.15 4.08
N ALA A 107 -17.47 16.25 3.47
CA ALA A 107 -17.33 16.49 2.04
C ALA A 107 -15.86 16.52 1.59
N LEU A 108 -14.97 17.12 2.40
CA LEU A 108 -13.53 17.12 2.10
C LEU A 108 -12.92 15.72 2.22
N SER A 109 -13.31 14.94 3.23
CA SER A 109 -12.86 13.55 3.38
C SER A 109 -13.33 12.69 2.21
N GLU A 110 -14.61 12.80 1.85
CA GLU A 110 -15.19 12.11 0.70
C GLU A 110 -14.54 12.53 -0.62
N ALA A 111 -14.23 13.81 -0.81
CA ALA A 111 -13.52 14.27 -2.01
C ALA A 111 -12.17 13.56 -2.18
N MET A 112 -11.43 13.33 -1.09
CA MET A 112 -10.18 12.57 -1.13
C MET A 112 -10.39 11.07 -1.39
N GLY A 113 -11.46 10.48 -0.82
CA GLY A 113 -11.84 9.09 -1.10
C GLY A 113 -12.25 8.87 -2.55
N LEU A 114 -13.08 9.76 -3.10
CA LEU A 114 -13.50 9.73 -4.50
C LEU A 114 -12.34 10.04 -5.45
N PHE A 115 -11.40 10.90 -5.05
CA PHE A 115 -10.17 11.12 -5.82
C PHE A 115 -9.35 9.83 -5.92
N CYS A 116 -9.25 9.07 -4.83
CA CYS A 116 -8.59 7.76 -4.82
C CYS A 116 -9.29 6.76 -5.78
N LEU A 117 -10.63 6.72 -5.75
CA LEU A 117 -11.41 5.88 -6.67
C LEU A 117 -11.31 6.33 -8.13
N MET A 118 -11.23 7.64 -8.38
CA MET A 118 -11.02 8.19 -9.72
C MET A 118 -9.72 7.64 -10.32
N VAL A 119 -8.62 7.66 -9.57
CA VAL A 119 -7.34 7.10 -10.02
C VAL A 119 -7.45 5.58 -10.23
N ALA A 120 -8.12 4.86 -9.33
CA ALA A 120 -8.33 3.42 -9.50
C ALA A 120 -9.11 3.09 -10.79
N PHE A 121 -10.15 3.88 -11.13
CA PHE A 121 -10.90 3.71 -12.37
C PHE A 121 -10.13 4.13 -13.62
N LEU A 122 -9.24 5.14 -13.53
CA LEU A 122 -8.32 5.45 -14.62
C LEU A 122 -7.37 4.29 -14.93
N ILE A 123 -6.87 3.60 -13.89
CA ILE A 123 -6.00 2.43 -14.07
C ILE A 123 -6.78 1.24 -14.67
N LEU A 124 -8.06 1.08 -14.32
CA LEU A 124 -8.89 -0.04 -14.78
C LEU A 124 -9.39 0.15 -16.22
N PHE A 125 -9.82 1.36 -16.58
CA PHE A 125 -10.57 1.60 -17.82
C PHE A 125 -9.90 2.54 -18.83
N ALA A 126 -8.93 3.35 -18.43
CA ALA A 126 -8.34 4.38 -19.29
C ALA A 126 -6.89 4.10 -19.70
N MET A 127 -6.06 3.60 -18.77
CA MET A 127 -4.75 3.03 -19.10
C MET A 127 -4.89 1.62 -19.61
#